data_AF-A0A2E3H3S5-F1
#
_entry.id   AF-A0A2E3H3S5-F1
#
_cell.length_a   1.000
_cell.length_b   1.000
_cell.length_c   1.000
_cell.angle_alpha   90.00
_cell.angle_beta   90.00
_cell.angle_gamma   90.00
#
_symmetry.space_group_name_H-M   'P 1'
#
loop_
_entity.id
_entity.type
_entity.pdbx_description
1 polymer ?
#
loop_
_entity_poly.entity_id
_entity_poly.type
_entity_poly.pdbx_seq_one_letter_code
_entity_poly.pdbx_strand_id
1 'polypeptide(L)'
;MAEHAAASPARIWSMRAIYVVISLGILLLELLPQQTMPRTFAGPDMILLLTFTFALRRPEFIPSGIVAMVMVLADLLLQRPPGLMAALTVLASQTLRNRSDGVRTLPFTVEWLTAALALCGVLIGYRIILAIFVVPQAPALLVLSQLFSTALAYPLMVLGCAVLFGVRRVAPGEVDTLGHRI
;
A
#
# COMPACT_ATOMS: atom_id res chain seq x y z
N MET A 1 19.27 15.21 -30.09
CA MET A 1 17.80 15.07 -30.15
C MET A 1 17.53 13.57 -29.99
N ALA A 2 17.45 12.97 -28.80
CA ALA A 2 16.66 13.35 -27.63
C ALA A 2 17.48 13.28 -26.33
N GLU A 3 17.32 14.30 -25.51
CA GLU A 3 17.78 14.34 -24.13
C GLU A 3 16.86 13.41 -23.32
N HIS A 4 17.37 12.23 -22.95
CA HIS A 4 16.61 11.24 -22.19
C HIS A 4 16.42 11.75 -20.76
N ALA A 5 15.23 12.30 -20.49
CA ALA A 5 14.87 12.82 -19.18
C ALA A 5 14.77 11.68 -18.15
N ALA A 6 15.88 11.41 -17.46
CA ALA A 6 15.85 10.78 -16.14
C ALA A 6 14.80 11.51 -15.28
N ALA A 7 14.01 10.78 -14.48
CA ALA A 7 13.04 11.47 -13.62
C ALA A 7 13.82 12.45 -12.73
N SER A 8 13.46 13.73 -12.81
CA SER A 8 14.13 14.75 -12.01
C SER A 8 14.05 14.34 -10.53
N PRO A 9 15.13 14.47 -9.75
CA PRO A 9 15.09 14.21 -8.31
C PRO A 9 13.90 14.90 -7.63
N ALA A 10 13.55 16.10 -8.12
CA ALA A 10 12.37 16.85 -7.72
C ALA A 10 11.05 16.06 -7.86
N ARG A 11 10.85 15.31 -8.95
CA ARG A 11 9.65 14.49 -9.18
C ARG A 11 9.55 13.30 -8.21
N ILE A 12 10.67 12.70 -7.85
CA ILE A 12 10.69 11.60 -6.86
C ILE A 12 10.31 12.16 -5.48
N TRP A 13 10.90 13.28 -5.08
CA TRP A 13 10.57 13.95 -3.83
C TRP A 13 9.12 14.45 -3.79
N SER A 14 8.58 14.97 -4.89
CA SER A 14 7.18 15.38 -4.96
C SER A 14 6.23 14.19 -4.80
N MET A 15 6.51 13.05 -5.44
CA MET A 15 5.68 11.85 -5.29
C MET A 15 5.75 11.26 -3.89
N ARG A 16 6.93 11.29 -3.26
CA ARG A 16 7.08 10.92 -1.83
C ARG A 16 6.26 11.83 -0.92
N ALA A 17 6.32 13.14 -1.15
CA ALA A 17 5.54 14.11 -0.39
C ALA A 17 4.03 13.87 -0.57
N ILE A 18 3.59 13.62 -1.81
CA ILE A 18 2.20 13.27 -2.13
C ILE A 18 1.75 12.02 -1.37
N TYR A 19 2.54 10.94 -1.38
CA TYR A 19 2.22 9.72 -0.62
C TYR A 19 2.04 10.05 0.86
N VAL A 20 2.99 10.76 1.47
CA VAL A 20 2.92 11.16 2.88
C VAL A 20 1.69 12.01 3.16
N VAL A 21 1.41 13.03 2.34
CA VAL A 21 0.25 13.92 2.52
C VAL A 21 -1.07 13.16 2.41
N ILE A 22 -1.20 12.25 1.44
CA ILE A 22 -2.40 11.42 1.28
C ILE A 22 -2.55 10.48 2.47
N SER A 23 -1.48 9.81 2.90
CA SER A 23 -1.49 8.94 4.08
C SER A 23 -1.86 9.71 5.35
N LEU A 24 -1.31 10.91 5.56
CA LEU A 24 -1.68 11.78 6.67
C LEU A 24 -3.15 12.22 6.59
N GLY A 25 -3.63 12.57 5.39
CA GLY A 25 -5.05 12.89 5.17
C GLY A 25 -5.96 11.71 5.52
N ILE A 26 -5.61 10.50 5.10
CA ILE A 26 -6.32 9.27 5.48
C ILE A 26 -6.29 9.07 7.00
N LEU A 27 -5.13 9.22 7.65
CA LEU A 27 -5.02 9.10 9.10
C LEU A 27 -5.89 10.10 9.84
N LEU A 28 -5.95 11.35 9.37
CA LEU A 28 -6.84 12.36 9.93
C LEU A 28 -8.32 11.96 9.79
N LEU A 29 -8.72 11.38 8.65
CA LEU A 29 -10.08 10.86 8.44
C LEU A 29 -10.38 9.62 9.30
N GLU A 30 -9.38 8.79 9.60
CA GLU A 30 -9.52 7.65 10.51
C GLU A 30 -9.60 8.08 11.98
N LEU A 31 -8.95 9.19 12.34
CA LEU A 31 -9.03 9.80 13.67
C LEU A 31 -10.38 10.48 13.93
N LEU A 32 -11.08 10.93 12.88
CA LEU A 32 -12.44 11.44 13.05
C LEU A 32 -13.31 10.33 13.66
N PRO A 33 -14.10 10.63 14.70
CA PRO A 33 -14.93 9.64 15.35
C PRO A 33 -15.95 9.09 14.34
N GLN A 34 -15.67 7.91 13.77
CA GLN A 34 -16.55 7.27 12.81
C GLN A 34 -17.72 6.54 13.52
N GLN A 35 -18.31 7.23 14.50
CA GLN A 35 -19.32 6.78 15.45
C GLN A 35 -20.68 6.68 14.77
N THR A 36 -20.96 5.55 14.11
CA THR A 36 -22.34 5.13 13.82
C THR A 36 -22.43 3.60 13.79
N MET A 37 -22.99 3.02 14.87
CA MET A 37 -23.48 1.63 15.02
C MET A 37 -22.43 0.51 15.14
N PRO A 38 -22.80 -0.66 15.72
CA PRO A 38 -21.95 -1.85 15.71
C PRO A 38 -21.57 -2.18 14.27
N ARG A 39 -20.29 -1.99 13.94
CA ARG A 39 -19.80 -2.25 12.60
C ARG A 39 -19.70 -3.75 12.41
N THR A 40 -20.69 -4.35 11.77
CA THR A 40 -20.61 -5.72 11.23
C THR A 40 -19.69 -5.78 10.01
N PHE A 41 -19.37 -4.62 9.43
CA PHE A 41 -18.56 -4.47 8.22
C PHE A 41 -17.45 -3.44 8.44
N ALA A 42 -16.21 -3.84 8.16
CA ALA A 42 -15.05 -2.97 8.20
C ALA A 42 -14.73 -2.43 6.81
N GLY A 43 -14.61 -1.10 6.75
CA GLY A 43 -14.19 -0.40 5.54
C GLY A 43 -12.76 -0.77 5.12
N PRO A 44 -12.39 -0.53 3.86
CA PRO A 44 -11.10 -0.91 3.32
C PRO A 44 -9.93 -0.15 3.95
N ASP A 45 -8.77 -0.81 4.10
CA ASP A 45 -7.54 -0.17 4.60
C ASP A 45 -6.89 0.65 3.48
N MET A 46 -7.15 1.96 3.49
CA MET A 46 -6.71 2.88 2.44
C MET A 46 -5.19 3.06 2.41
N ILE A 47 -4.52 3.08 3.57
CA ILE A 47 -3.07 3.28 3.65
C ILE A 47 -2.34 2.06 3.10
N LEU A 48 -2.82 0.87 3.43
CA LEU A 48 -2.27 -0.39 2.93
C LEU A 48 -2.48 -0.52 1.42
N LEU A 49 -3.67 -0.15 0.91
CA LEU A 49 -3.97 -0.11 -0.52
C LEU A 49 -3.07 0.84 -1.29
N LEU A 50 -2.91 2.06 -0.79
CA LEU A 50 -2.04 3.06 -1.38
C LEU A 50 -0.62 2.50 -1.46
N THR A 51 -0.12 1.97 -0.34
CA THR A 51 1.23 1.41 -0.22
C THR A 51 1.45 0.28 -1.21
N PHE A 52 0.52 -0.67 -1.33
CA PHE A 52 0.66 -1.82 -2.24
C PHE A 52 0.55 -1.42 -3.71
N THR A 53 -0.34 -0.48 -4.03
CA THR A 53 -0.49 0.06 -5.39
C THR A 53 0.81 0.66 -5.89
N PHE A 54 1.43 1.51 -5.08
CA PHE A 54 2.72 2.11 -5.43
C PHE A 54 3.86 1.10 -5.40
N ALA A 55 3.88 0.16 -4.44
CA ALA A 55 4.92 -0.88 -4.38
C ALA A 55 4.96 -1.76 -5.65
N LEU A 56 3.81 -2.06 -6.26
CA LEU A 56 3.71 -2.84 -7.49
C LEU A 56 3.91 -2.01 -8.77
N ARG A 57 3.46 -0.75 -8.80
CA ARG A 57 3.48 0.06 -10.03
C ARG A 57 4.70 0.95 -10.19
N ARG A 58 5.17 1.50 -9.07
CA ARG A 58 6.23 2.51 -8.99
C ARG A 58 7.04 2.37 -7.71
N PRO A 59 7.76 1.25 -7.55
CA PRO A 59 8.59 1.03 -6.37
C PRO A 59 9.53 2.22 -6.11
N GLU A 60 10.06 2.88 -7.14
CA GLU A 60 10.98 4.01 -7.05
C GLU A 60 10.48 5.18 -6.17
N PHE A 61 9.16 5.40 -6.09
CA PHE A 61 8.59 6.53 -5.35
C PHE A 61 8.39 6.26 -3.86
N ILE A 62 8.37 4.99 -3.44
CA ILE A 62 8.07 4.65 -2.05
C ILE A 62 9.25 3.86 -1.46
N PRO A 63 10.25 4.50 -0.84
CA PRO A 63 11.25 3.77 -0.08
C PRO A 63 10.62 3.16 1.18
N SER A 64 11.10 1.97 1.57
CA SER A 64 10.61 1.23 2.75
C SER A 64 10.67 2.06 4.04
N GLY A 65 11.65 2.95 4.16
CA GLY A 65 11.77 3.87 5.31
C GLY A 65 10.59 4.85 5.44
N ILE A 66 10.05 5.36 4.33
CA ILE A 66 8.88 6.26 4.37
C ILE A 66 7.62 5.48 4.75
N VAL A 67 7.44 4.27 4.21
CA VAL A 67 6.34 3.38 4.61
C VAL A 67 6.42 3.06 6.09
N ALA A 68 7.60 2.69 6.59
CA ALA A 68 7.83 2.39 8.00
C ALA A 68 7.45 3.59 8.87
N MET A 69 7.91 4.80 8.53
CA MET A 69 7.61 6.01 9.27
C MET A 69 6.10 6.31 9.31
N VAL A 70 5.43 6.26 8.16
CA VAL A 70 3.97 6.50 8.05
C VAL A 70 3.18 5.45 8.84
N MET A 71 3.55 4.17 8.74
CA MET A 71 2.84 3.10 9.43
C MET A 71 3.11 3.07 10.94
N VAL A 72 4.31 3.40 11.40
CA VAL A 72 4.59 3.57 12.83
C VAL A 72 3.77 4.74 13.38
N LEU A 73 3.71 5.85 12.65
CA LEU A 73 2.86 6.98 13.01
C LEU A 73 1.38 6.56 13.06
N ALA A 74 0.92 5.80 12.08
CA ALA A 74 -0.43 5.23 12.07
C ALA A 74 -0.70 4.36 13.30
N ASP A 75 0.24 3.46 13.64
CA ASP A 75 0.11 2.58 14.79
C ASP A 75 -0.01 3.37 16.10
N LEU A 76 0.82 4.41 16.27
CA LEU A 76 0.78 5.29 17.45
C LEU A 76 -0.50 6.12 17.52
N LEU A 77 -0.92 6.76 16.42
CA LEU A 77 -2.09 7.63 16.38
C LEU A 77 -3.40 6.86 16.56
N LEU A 78 -3.50 5.67 15.97
CA LEU A 78 -4.68 4.82 16.02
C LEU A 78 -4.69 3.87 17.23
N GLN A 79 -3.75 4.05 18.17
CA GLN A 79 -3.60 3.22 19.37
C GLN A 79 -3.54 1.72 19.06
N ARG A 80 -2.94 1.36 17.91
CA ARG A 80 -2.65 -0.03 17.54
C ARG A 80 -1.32 -0.46 18.19
N PRO A 81 -1.05 -1.76 18.32
CA PRO A 81 0.23 -2.28 18.77
C PRO A 81 1.39 -1.64 17.97
N PRO A 82 2.24 -0.83 18.61
CA PRO A 82 3.19 0.03 17.89
C PRO A 82 4.21 -0.80 17.11
N GLY A 83 4.31 -0.53 15.81
CA GLY A 83 5.35 -1.08 14.94
C GLY A 83 5.06 -2.47 14.37
N LEU A 84 4.02 -3.18 14.85
CA LEU A 84 3.69 -4.50 14.33
C LEU A 84 3.12 -4.41 12.90
N MET A 85 2.10 -3.56 12.71
CA MET A 85 1.50 -3.38 11.39
C MET A 85 2.52 -2.72 10.45
N ALA A 86 3.32 -1.78 10.96
CA ALA A 86 4.42 -1.20 10.21
C ALA A 86 5.42 -2.24 9.70
N ALA A 87 5.93 -3.12 10.57
CA ALA A 87 6.88 -4.15 10.18
C ALA A 87 6.31 -5.09 9.11
N LEU A 88 5.09 -5.57 9.30
CA LEU A 88 4.43 -6.47 8.35
C LEU A 88 4.15 -5.78 7.00
N THR A 89 3.71 -4.53 7.03
CA THR A 89 3.44 -3.74 5.83
C THR A 89 4.73 -3.46 5.05
N VAL A 90 5.82 -3.15 5.75
CA VAL A 90 7.14 -2.98 5.11
C VAL A 90 7.60 -4.28 4.46
N LEU A 91 7.53 -5.40 5.17
CA LEU A 91 7.90 -6.72 4.62
C LEU A 91 7.05 -7.09 3.39
N ALA A 92 5.75 -6.89 3.46
CA ALA A 92 4.84 -7.11 2.34
C ALA A 92 5.15 -6.19 1.16
N SER A 93 5.36 -4.89 1.41
CA SER A 93 5.70 -3.92 0.37
C SER A 93 7.04 -4.24 -0.31
N GLN A 94 8.01 -4.77 0.44
CA GLN A 94 9.30 -5.19 -0.10
C GLN A 94 9.14 -6.45 -0.96
N THR A 95 8.31 -7.40 -0.51
CA THR A 95 8.00 -8.62 -1.28
C THR A 95 7.29 -8.27 -2.59
N LEU A 96 6.35 -7.32 -2.56
CA LEU A 96 5.66 -6.81 -3.73
C LEU A 96 6.60 -6.08 -4.69
N ARG A 97 7.49 -5.23 -4.17
CA ARG A 97 8.53 -4.55 -4.94
C ARG A 97 9.42 -5.53 -5.69
N ASN A 98 9.89 -6.58 -5.02
CA ASN A 98 10.73 -7.60 -5.65
C ASN A 98 10.00 -8.38 -6.76
N ARG A 99 8.67 -8.37 -6.77
CA ARG A 99 7.83 -9.01 -7.78
C ARG A 99 7.32 -8.03 -8.85
N SER A 100 7.55 -6.72 -8.69
CA SER A 100 6.96 -5.69 -9.54
C SER A 100 7.32 -5.87 -11.02
N ASP A 101 8.59 -6.13 -11.34
CA ASP A 101 9.05 -6.34 -12.71
C ASP A 101 8.38 -7.55 -13.38
N GLY A 102 8.26 -8.66 -12.66
CA GLY A 102 7.64 -9.88 -13.16
C GLY A 102 6.12 -9.78 -13.33
N VAL A 103 5.45 -8.97 -12.51
CA VAL A 103 3.99 -8.79 -12.55
C VAL A 103 3.55 -7.74 -13.56
N ARG A 104 4.46 -6.83 -13.95
CA ARG A 104 4.15 -5.70 -14.83
C ARG A 104 3.70 -6.10 -16.24
N THR A 105 4.21 -7.21 -16.76
CA THR A 105 3.85 -7.75 -18.09
C THR A 105 2.61 -8.66 -18.05
N LEU A 106 2.16 -9.04 -16.84
CA LEU A 106 1.04 -9.95 -16.66
C LEU A 106 -0.31 -9.22 -16.68
N PRO A 107 -1.41 -9.96 -16.93
CA PRO A 107 -2.76 -9.42 -16.83
C PRO A 107 -3.04 -8.78 -15.46
N PHE A 108 -3.91 -7.78 -15.44
CA PHE A 108 -4.29 -7.09 -14.21
C PHE A 108 -4.80 -8.04 -13.11
N THR A 109 -5.46 -9.14 -13.48
CA THR A 109 -5.91 -10.17 -12.53
C THR A 109 -4.76 -10.74 -11.69
N VAL A 110 -3.56 -10.91 -12.27
CA VAL A 110 -2.39 -11.42 -11.54
C VAL A 110 -1.82 -10.36 -10.60
N GLU A 111 -1.79 -9.09 -11.03
CA GLU A 111 -1.42 -7.96 -10.19
C GLU A 111 -2.35 -7.88 -8.96
N TRP A 112 -3.65 -7.94 -9.20
CA TRP A 112 -4.66 -7.93 -8.16
C TRP A 112 -4.54 -9.13 -7.21
N LEU A 113 -4.36 -10.35 -7.73
CA LEU A 113 -4.17 -11.55 -6.91
C LEU A 113 -2.89 -11.46 -6.08
N THR A 114 -1.81 -10.90 -6.63
CA THR A 114 -0.55 -10.71 -5.91
C THR A 114 -0.72 -9.73 -4.75
N ALA A 115 -1.42 -8.62 -4.97
CA ALA A 115 -1.76 -7.67 -3.92
C ALA A 115 -2.68 -8.31 -2.85
N ALA A 116 -3.71 -9.06 -3.27
CA ALA A 116 -4.61 -9.77 -2.37
C ALA A 116 -3.88 -10.79 -1.50
N LEU A 117 -2.96 -11.57 -2.06
CA LEU A 117 -2.13 -12.51 -1.32
C LEU A 117 -1.23 -11.81 -0.30
N ALA A 118 -0.65 -10.65 -0.66
CA ALA A 118 0.12 -9.84 0.28
C ALA A 118 -0.76 -9.30 1.42
N LEU A 119 -2.00 -8.86 1.12
CA LEU A 119 -2.97 -8.42 2.13
C LEU A 119 -3.30 -9.56 3.11
N CYS A 120 -3.57 -10.76 2.59
CA CYS A 120 -3.77 -11.96 3.39
C CYS A 120 -2.56 -12.26 4.28
N GLY A 121 -1.34 -12.17 3.74
CA GLY A 121 -0.10 -12.39 4.48
C GLY A 121 0.07 -11.43 5.65
N VAL A 122 -0.15 -10.13 5.42
CA VAL A 122 -0.10 -9.10 6.49
C VAL A 122 -1.14 -9.42 7.57
N LEU A 123 -2.37 -9.71 7.16
CA LEU A 123 -3.45 -9.98 8.10
C LEU A 123 -3.20 -11.22 8.96
N ILE A 124 -2.83 -12.34 8.33
CA ILE A 124 -2.55 -13.61 9.01
C ILE A 124 -1.35 -13.41 9.95
N GLY A 125 -0.27 -12.78 9.48
CA GLY A 125 0.90 -12.48 10.29
C GLY A 125 0.56 -11.62 11.51
N TYR A 126 -0.24 -10.57 11.31
CA TYR A 126 -0.69 -9.68 12.37
C TYR A 126 -1.45 -10.46 13.44
N ARG A 127 -2.42 -11.31 13.04
CA ARG A 127 -3.21 -12.10 14.00
C ARG A 127 -2.41 -13.18 14.72
N ILE A 128 -1.51 -13.87 14.02
CA ILE A 128 -0.63 -14.87 14.64
C ILE A 128 0.21 -14.21 15.72
N ILE A 129 0.83 -13.06 15.42
CA ILE A 129 1.66 -12.35 16.39
C ILE A 129 0.80 -11.88 17.56
N LEU A 130 -0.36 -11.26 17.33
CA LEU A 130 -1.26 -10.89 18.42
C LEU A 130 -1.73 -12.09 19.26
N ALA A 131 -1.91 -13.27 18.64
CA ALA A 131 -2.33 -14.48 19.35
C ALA A 131 -1.22 -15.00 20.25
N ILE A 132 0.03 -14.99 19.77
CA ILE A 132 1.22 -15.36 20.55
C ILE A 132 1.37 -14.45 21.76
N PHE A 133 1.14 -13.15 21.60
CA PHE A 133 1.24 -12.16 22.68
C PHE A 133 -0.04 -12.00 23.51
N VAL A 134 -1.08 -12.81 23.28
CA VAL A 134 -2.36 -12.77 24.00
C VAL A 134 -3.01 -11.38 23.98
N VAL A 135 -2.81 -10.63 22.90
CA VAL A 135 -3.40 -9.30 22.72
C VAL A 135 -4.86 -9.47 22.26
N PRO A 136 -5.84 -8.74 22.83
CA PRO A 136 -7.22 -8.78 22.37
C PRO A 136 -7.34 -8.46 20.89
N GLN A 137 -8.15 -9.23 20.17
CA GLN A 137 -8.26 -9.13 18.72
C GLN A 137 -9.70 -8.87 18.29
N ALA A 138 -9.87 -8.15 17.18
CA ALA A 138 -11.17 -7.94 16.58
C ALA A 138 -11.83 -9.28 16.17
N PRO A 139 -13.17 -9.36 16.12
CA PRO A 139 -13.89 -10.55 15.65
C PRO A 139 -13.43 -10.98 14.26
N ALA A 140 -13.35 -12.29 14.01
CA ALA A 140 -12.87 -12.84 12.74
C ALA A 140 -13.69 -12.34 11.54
N LEU A 141 -15.02 -12.25 11.68
CA LEU A 141 -15.91 -11.76 10.63
C LEU A 141 -15.61 -10.32 10.22
N LEU A 142 -15.34 -9.45 11.20
CA LEU A 142 -15.01 -8.04 10.94
C LEU A 142 -13.72 -7.94 10.12
N VAL A 143 -12.72 -8.71 10.51
CA VAL A 143 -11.43 -8.74 9.82
C VAL A 143 -11.53 -9.33 8.41
N LEU A 144 -12.30 -10.39 8.21
CA LEU A 144 -12.57 -10.94 6.89
C LEU A 144 -13.30 -9.93 6.00
N SER A 145 -14.26 -9.19 6.55
CA SER A 145 -14.94 -8.12 5.83
C SER A 145 -13.99 -6.99 5.43
N GLN A 146 -13.03 -6.63 6.29
CA GLN A 146 -11.99 -5.65 6.00
C GLN A 146 -11.07 -6.14 4.88
N LEU A 147 -10.63 -7.39 4.94
CA LEU A 147 -9.76 -7.97 3.92
C LEU A 147 -10.46 -7.98 2.57
N PHE A 148 -11.73 -8.42 2.54
CA PHE A 148 -12.52 -8.47 1.33
C PHE A 148 -12.79 -7.06 0.77
N SER A 149 -13.17 -6.11 1.62
CA SER A 149 -13.37 -4.72 1.20
C SER A 149 -12.08 -4.11 0.67
N THR A 150 -10.95 -4.35 1.33
CA THR A 150 -9.62 -3.89 0.90
C THR A 150 -9.25 -4.51 -0.44
N ALA A 151 -9.38 -5.82 -0.60
CA ALA A 151 -9.09 -6.50 -1.86
C ALA A 151 -9.98 -5.99 -3.00
N LEU A 152 -11.28 -5.78 -2.79
CA LEU A 152 -12.19 -5.23 -3.80
C LEU A 152 -11.94 -3.75 -4.11
N ALA A 153 -11.42 -2.98 -3.15
CA ALA A 153 -11.08 -1.57 -3.37
C ALA A 153 -9.73 -1.39 -4.10
N TYR A 154 -8.89 -2.43 -4.20
CA TYR A 154 -7.60 -2.36 -4.90
C TYR A 154 -7.71 -1.89 -6.37
N PRO A 155 -8.59 -2.46 -7.21
CA PRO A 155 -8.77 -1.97 -8.59
C PRO A 155 -9.20 -0.51 -8.67
N LEU A 156 -10.03 -0.04 -7.74
CA LEU A 156 -10.45 1.36 -7.68
C LEU A 156 -9.28 2.28 -7.29
N MET A 157 -8.48 1.87 -6.31
CA MET A 157 -7.28 2.59 -5.91
C MET A 157 -6.27 2.68 -7.06
N VAL A 158 -6.07 1.58 -7.77
CA VAL A 158 -5.22 1.51 -8.96
C VAL A 158 -5.71 2.48 -10.04
N LEU A 159 -7.01 2.49 -10.33
CA LEU A 159 -7.61 3.37 -11.32
C LEU A 159 -7.44 4.85 -10.90
N GLY A 160 -7.72 5.17 -9.64
CA GLY A 160 -7.54 6.49 -9.07
C GLY A 160 -6.08 6.97 -9.17
N CYS A 161 -5.12 6.11 -8.83
CA CYS A 161 -3.70 6.42 -8.95
C CYS A 161 -3.26 6.60 -10.41
N ALA A 162 -3.81 5.82 -11.33
CA ALA A 162 -3.53 5.94 -12.76
C ALA A 162 -4.04 7.26 -13.34
N VAL A 163 -5.24 7.70 -12.94
CA VAL A 163 -5.86 8.96 -13.38
C VAL A 163 -5.19 10.18 -12.73
N LEU A 164 -4.99 10.16 -11.42
CA LEU A 164 -4.51 11.32 -10.64
C LEU A 164 -3.01 11.57 -10.80
N PHE A 165 -2.19 10.51 -10.79
CA PHE A 165 -0.73 10.65 -10.80
C PHE A 165 -0.11 10.37 -12.16
N GLY A 166 -0.94 10.09 -13.18
CA GLY A 166 -0.47 9.68 -14.50
C GLY A 166 0.41 8.43 -14.43
N VAL A 167 0.26 7.61 -13.38
CA VAL A 167 0.98 6.34 -13.20
C VAL A 167 0.35 5.30 -14.13
N ARG A 168 0.57 5.50 -15.42
CA ARG A 168 0.34 4.48 -16.44
C ARG A 168 1.37 3.38 -16.26
N ARG A 169 0.96 2.14 -16.57
CA ARG A 169 1.90 1.05 -16.86
C ARG A 169 2.83 1.58 -17.95
N VAL A 170 4.12 1.75 -17.62
CA VAL A 170 5.12 2.10 -18.63
C VAL A 170 5.23 0.91 -19.55
N ALA A 171 4.98 1.14 -20.84
CA ALA A 171 4.85 0.12 -21.85
C ALA A 171 6.17 -0.67 -21.97
N PRO A 172 6.14 -1.93 -22.44
CA PRO A 172 7.38 -2.67 -22.74
C PRO A 172 8.18 -1.86 -23.77
N GLY A 173 9.40 -1.43 -23.41
CA GLY A 173 10.27 -0.61 -24.25
C GLY A 173 10.44 0.87 -23.85
N GLU A 174 9.74 1.35 -22.82
CA GLU A 174 10.06 2.64 -22.22
C GLU A 174 11.14 2.45 -21.12
N VAL A 175 12.26 3.15 -21.31
CA VAL A 175 13.42 3.12 -20.43
C VAL A 175 13.03 3.57 -19.03
N ASP A 176 13.50 2.84 -18.01
CA ASP A 176 13.27 3.23 -16.62
C ASP A 176 13.81 4.64 -16.36
N THR A 177 13.17 5.35 -15.44
CA THR A 177 13.52 6.71 -15.01
C THR A 177 14.95 6.86 -14.48
N LEU A 178 15.66 5.75 -14.29
CA LEU A 178 17.07 5.62 -13.88
C LEU A 178 18.02 5.23 -15.02
N GLY A 179 17.56 5.22 -16.28
CA GLY A 179 18.40 4.95 -17.45
C GLY A 179 18.80 3.49 -17.64
N HIS A 180 18.18 2.55 -16.92
CA HIS A 180 18.37 1.13 -17.20
C HIS A 180 17.53 0.74 -18.43
N ARG A 181 18.22 0.23 -19.47
CA ARG A 181 17.57 -0.50 -20.56
C ARG A 181 17.00 -1.80 -19.99
N ILE A 182 15.74 -2.05 -20.30
CA ILE A 182 15.06 -3.35 -20.21
C ILE A 182 14.65 -3.73 -21.63
#